data_AF-A0A928LAW1-F1
#
_entry.id   AF-A0A928LAW1-F1
#
_cell.length_a   1.000
_cell.length_b   1.000
_cell.length_c   1.000
_cell.angle_alpha   90.00
_cell.angle_beta   90.00
_cell.angle_gamma   90.00
#
_symmetry.space_group_name_H-M   'P 1'
#
loop_
_entity.id
_entity.type
_entity.pdbx_description
1 polymer ?
#
loop_
_entity_poly.entity_id
_entity_poly.type
_entity_poly.pdbx_seq_one_letter_code
_entity_poly.pdbx_strand_id
1 'polypeptide(L)'
;MMPMKKITFNAPLNHKAYSYEPMQIEVEKVIPLYGKRFEQMRDHPLDECPEIIENRDLMYMEGNTAHCIIFLDANGSDGILVEAEGADYARKSQFIPNARAIVEANDITAGERQLHAELRGIAERIAELAHTGQKHFTFEDMLGDEDLRVLMIRTVAEMLDRREDLAEVRDHYLGIRGQADFTVTAKPAQEMKLYCPLEIQTEPQYDEDEDFIDDYEVIPSSCACGCEDEINTAIQKYSEPEEKHRGLMVYYDANSPVNEKVVSAFPSVEVRNGELVGVLTCQITEPLTDSEMKEFCRWWEGQCSDGWSEGFEQREIKTDAFGTIYVRFWNSSDSWQIEVEMMDETNDIEEEESLDMGGISMQRVICSISASTR
;
A
#
# COMPACT_ATOMS: atom_id res chain seq x y z
N MET A 1 0.82 43.78 3.76
CA MET A 1 0.80 42.70 4.77
C MET A 1 -0.46 41.89 4.52
N MET A 2 -0.36 40.70 3.92
CA MET A 2 -1.55 39.86 3.74
C MET A 2 -2.04 39.40 5.13
N PRO A 3 -3.37 39.39 5.38
CA PRO A 3 -3.89 38.90 6.65
C PRO A 3 -3.50 37.43 6.83
N MET A 4 -2.81 37.11 7.94
CA MET A 4 -2.53 35.71 8.27
C MET A 4 -3.84 34.94 8.40
N LYS A 5 -3.92 33.78 7.75
CA LYS A 5 -4.99 32.83 8.03
C LYS A 5 -4.86 32.35 9.48
N LYS A 6 -5.99 32.19 10.15
CA LYS A 6 -6.05 31.57 11.47
C LYS A 6 -5.51 30.14 11.38
N ILE A 7 -4.59 29.77 12.27
CA ILE A 7 -4.05 28.42 12.40
C ILE A 7 -4.64 27.79 13.65
N THR A 8 -5.02 26.52 13.58
CA THR A 8 -5.58 25.73 14.68
C THR A 8 -4.79 24.43 14.79
N PHE A 9 -4.32 24.08 15.99
CA PHE A 9 -3.65 22.82 16.30
C PHE A 9 -3.84 22.48 17.79
N ASN A 10 -3.67 21.21 18.15
CA ASN A 10 -3.75 20.75 19.54
C ASN A 10 -2.40 20.91 20.22
N ALA A 11 -2.31 21.36 21.47
CA ALA A 11 -1.04 21.37 22.20
C ALA A 11 -1.28 21.32 23.71
N PRO A 12 -0.41 20.65 24.49
CA PRO A 12 -0.48 20.73 25.94
C PRO A 12 -0.06 22.13 26.41
N LEU A 13 -0.92 22.76 27.22
CA LEU A 13 -0.61 24.03 27.89
C LEU A 13 -0.28 23.77 29.35
N ASN A 14 0.99 23.44 29.61
CA ASN A 14 1.48 23.18 30.96
C ASN A 14 1.87 24.48 31.69
N HIS A 15 1.90 24.43 33.02
CA HIS A 15 2.49 25.51 33.81
C HIS A 15 3.95 25.76 33.41
N LYS A 16 4.39 27.03 33.53
CA LYS A 16 5.70 27.49 33.07
C LYS A 16 6.84 26.67 33.67
N ALA A 17 7.64 26.02 32.82
CA ALA A 17 8.92 25.44 33.19
C ALA A 17 9.95 26.53 33.54
N TYR A 18 10.91 26.22 34.42
CA TYR A 18 11.95 27.17 34.82
C TYR A 18 12.84 27.61 33.62
N SER A 19 13.21 26.65 32.78
CA SER A 19 13.94 26.81 31.51
C SER A 19 13.53 25.69 30.55
N TYR A 20 13.75 25.90 29.25
CA TYR A 20 13.68 24.85 28.23
C TYR A 20 15.11 24.54 27.80
N GLU A 21 15.63 23.38 28.19
CA GLU A 21 16.96 22.91 27.82
C GLU A 21 16.78 21.79 26.79
N PRO A 22 16.88 22.11 25.48
CA PRO A 22 16.65 21.12 24.44
C PRO A 22 17.79 20.10 24.39
N MET A 23 17.42 18.86 24.09
CA MET A 23 18.35 17.76 23.82
C MET A 23 18.41 17.52 22.30
N GLN A 24 19.53 16.98 21.81
CA GLN A 24 19.56 16.45 20.44
C GLN A 24 18.70 15.20 20.40
N ILE A 25 17.74 15.14 19.48
CA ILE A 25 16.83 14.01 19.31
C ILE A 25 17.13 13.36 17.98
N GLU A 26 17.38 12.06 17.99
CA GLU A 26 17.44 11.23 16.80
C GLU A 26 16.25 10.26 16.84
N VAL A 27 15.44 10.28 15.78
CA VAL A 27 14.25 9.43 15.70
C VAL A 27 14.64 8.15 14.99
N GLU A 28 14.71 7.05 15.73
CA GLU A 28 15.08 5.72 15.21
C GLU A 28 13.95 5.06 14.43
N LYS A 29 12.70 5.38 14.79
CA LYS A 29 11.52 4.80 14.17
C LYS A 29 10.30 5.69 14.31
N VAL A 30 9.44 5.61 13.30
CA VAL A 30 8.10 6.20 13.30
C VAL A 30 7.09 5.05 13.38
N ILE A 31 6.15 5.09 14.32
CA ILE A 31 5.14 4.05 14.50
C ILE A 31 3.74 4.69 14.46
N PRO A 32 2.89 4.35 13.48
CA PRO A 32 1.51 4.82 13.48
C PRO A 32 0.67 4.10 14.53
N LEU A 33 -0.13 4.85 15.30
CA LEU A 33 -1.12 4.33 16.25
C LEU A 33 -2.52 4.78 15.83
N TYR A 34 -3.48 3.86 15.87
CA TYR A 34 -4.84 4.10 15.39
C TYR A 34 -5.82 4.40 16.52
N GLY A 35 -6.59 5.48 16.37
CA GLY A 35 -7.74 5.82 17.22
C GLY A 35 -7.45 5.76 18.72
N LYS A 36 -8.18 4.91 19.45
CA LYS A 36 -8.06 4.76 20.91
C LYS A 36 -6.65 4.42 21.38
N ARG A 37 -5.83 3.76 20.55
CA ARG A 37 -4.47 3.39 20.93
C ARG A 37 -3.58 4.63 21.08
N PHE A 38 -3.68 5.56 20.13
CA PHE A 38 -2.99 6.85 20.21
C PHE A 38 -3.52 7.68 21.37
N GLU A 39 -4.85 7.76 21.53
CA GLU A 39 -5.49 8.47 22.64
C GLU A 39 -5.03 7.94 24.00
N GLN A 40 -4.93 6.61 24.15
CA GLN A 40 -4.48 6.01 25.41
C GLN A 40 -3.02 6.35 25.72
N MET A 41 -2.12 6.30 24.73
CA MET A 41 -0.73 6.74 24.95
C MET A 41 -0.65 8.24 25.32
N ARG A 42 -1.47 9.07 24.67
CA ARG A 42 -1.55 10.52 24.94
C ARG A 42 -2.07 10.83 26.34
N ASP A 43 -3.16 10.18 26.72
CA ASP A 43 -3.93 10.52 27.92
C ASP A 43 -3.41 9.75 29.16
N HIS A 44 -2.75 8.60 28.95
CA HIS A 44 -2.21 7.72 29.98
C HIS A 44 -0.78 7.24 29.65
N PRO A 45 0.22 8.13 29.51
CA PRO A 45 1.59 7.78 29.09
C PRO A 45 2.36 6.87 30.08
N LEU A 46 1.83 6.67 31.28
CA LEU A 46 2.40 5.77 32.30
C LEU A 46 1.88 4.33 32.19
N ASP A 47 0.87 4.09 31.35
CA ASP A 47 0.35 2.73 31.12
C ASP A 47 1.34 1.94 30.26
N GLU A 48 1.38 0.62 30.49
CA GLU A 48 2.17 -0.29 29.68
C GLU A 48 1.75 -0.22 28.20
N CYS A 49 2.75 -0.24 27.33
CA CYS A 49 2.59 -0.04 25.91
C CYS A 49 3.32 -1.13 25.13
N PRO A 50 2.60 -2.09 24.50
CA PRO A 50 3.22 -3.15 23.71
C PRO A 50 4.18 -2.65 22.65
N GLU A 51 3.84 -1.55 21.97
CA GLU A 51 4.68 -0.97 20.92
C GLU A 51 6.01 -0.42 21.48
N ILE A 52 6.03 0.05 22.73
CA ILE A 52 7.26 0.42 23.44
C ILE A 52 8.05 -0.83 23.83
N ILE A 53 7.37 -1.86 24.34
CA ILE A 53 8.02 -3.13 24.74
C ILE A 53 8.73 -3.77 23.54
N GLU A 54 8.06 -3.84 22.39
CA GLU A 54 8.58 -4.44 21.16
C GLU A 54 9.77 -3.70 20.57
N ASN A 55 9.85 -2.38 20.77
CA ASN A 55 10.88 -1.52 20.17
C ASN A 55 11.83 -0.91 21.20
N ARG A 56 11.87 -1.47 22.42
CA ARG A 56 12.58 -0.90 23.57
C ARG A 56 14.08 -0.72 23.32
N ASP A 57 14.68 -1.64 22.57
CA ASP A 57 16.11 -1.64 22.28
C ASP A 57 16.53 -0.52 21.31
N LEU A 58 15.58 0.14 20.64
CA LEU A 58 15.83 1.31 19.80
C LEU A 58 15.85 2.63 20.59
N MET A 59 15.42 2.62 21.86
CA MET A 59 15.36 3.81 22.70
C MET A 59 16.50 3.82 23.71
N TYR A 60 17.42 4.77 23.58
CA TYR A 60 18.58 4.89 24.44
C TYR A 60 19.20 6.29 24.42
N MET A 61 20.17 6.50 25.31
CA MET A 61 20.92 7.75 25.42
C MET A 61 22.36 7.54 24.96
N GLU A 62 22.81 8.30 23.96
CA GLU A 62 24.21 8.38 23.55
C GLU A 62 24.77 9.79 23.84
N GLY A 63 25.51 9.92 24.95
CA GLY A 63 26.05 11.22 25.36
C GLY A 63 24.94 12.23 25.67
N ASN A 64 24.76 13.23 24.80
CA ASN A 64 23.71 14.27 24.90
C ASN A 64 22.63 14.13 23.81
N THR A 65 22.60 12.99 23.12
CA THR A 65 21.61 12.62 22.12
C THR A 65 20.66 11.59 22.72
N ALA A 66 19.35 11.83 22.61
CA ALA A 66 18.34 10.82 22.87
C ALA A 66 17.90 10.18 21.55
N HIS A 67 18.02 8.86 21.49
CA HIS A 67 17.46 8.04 20.44
C HIS A 67 16.03 7.67 20.84
N CYS A 68 15.08 8.17 20.08
CA CYS A 68 13.66 8.15 20.42
C CYS A 68 12.85 7.47 19.32
N ILE A 69 11.62 7.09 19.66
CA ILE A 69 10.59 6.69 18.70
C ILE A 69 9.52 7.77 18.66
N ILE A 70 9.00 8.08 17.48
CA ILE A 70 7.80 8.93 17.35
C ILE A 70 6.58 8.06 17.05
N PHE A 71 5.59 8.13 17.93
CA PHE A 71 4.29 7.50 17.73
C PHE A 71 3.35 8.52 17.09
N LEU A 72 2.93 8.28 15.84
CA LEU A 72 2.05 9.19 15.10
C LEU A 72 0.58 8.81 15.27
N ASP A 73 -0.31 9.81 15.32
CA ASP A 73 -1.73 9.56 15.15
C ASP A 73 -2.01 9.20 13.68
N ALA A 74 -2.36 7.95 13.43
CA ALA A 74 -2.64 7.47 12.09
C ALA A 74 -3.82 8.22 11.44
N ASN A 75 -4.80 8.66 12.24
CA ASN A 75 -5.99 9.37 11.78
C ASN A 75 -5.85 10.90 11.86
N GLY A 76 -4.72 11.38 12.39
CA GLY A 76 -4.47 12.79 12.68
C GLY A 76 -3.13 13.28 12.18
N SER A 77 -2.74 14.46 12.65
CA SER A 77 -1.45 15.08 12.33
C SER A 77 -0.49 15.11 13.51
N ASP A 78 -0.97 14.82 14.72
CA ASP A 78 -0.21 14.93 15.96
C ASP A 78 0.64 13.68 16.21
N GLY A 79 1.61 13.79 17.11
CA GLY A 79 2.47 12.66 17.49
C GLY A 79 3.01 12.77 18.91
N ILE A 80 3.59 11.70 19.41
CA ILE A 80 4.21 11.61 20.72
C ILE A 80 5.63 11.07 20.53
N LEU A 81 6.62 11.91 20.84
CA LEU A 81 8.02 11.48 20.89
C LEU A 81 8.25 10.75 22.21
N VAL A 82 8.91 9.59 22.20
CA VAL A 82 9.10 8.73 23.36
C VAL A 82 10.54 8.24 23.47
N GLU A 83 11.05 8.24 24.69
CA GLU A 83 12.26 7.53 25.12
C GLU A 83 11.95 6.80 26.44
N ALA A 84 12.11 5.48 26.45
CA ALA A 84 11.57 4.64 27.53
C ALA A 84 12.55 4.41 28.70
N GLU A 85 13.85 4.66 28.53
CA GLU A 85 14.93 4.26 29.45
C GLU A 85 14.81 2.81 29.93
N GLY A 86 14.47 1.89 29.02
CA GLY A 86 14.26 0.48 29.34
C GLY A 86 12.95 0.16 30.09
N ALA A 87 12.03 1.11 30.22
CA ALA A 87 10.68 0.85 30.75
C ALA A 87 9.72 0.33 29.67
N ASP A 88 8.56 -0.16 30.11
CA ASP A 88 7.51 -0.71 29.24
C ASP A 88 6.40 0.32 28.95
N TYR A 89 6.65 1.59 29.26
CA TYR A 89 5.73 2.73 29.09
C TYR A 89 6.51 3.98 28.63
N ALA A 90 5.80 5.06 28.28
CA ALA A 90 6.38 6.28 27.70
C ALA A 90 7.05 7.17 28.77
N ARG A 91 8.13 6.65 29.38
CA ARG A 91 8.78 7.20 30.57
C ARG A 91 9.24 8.64 30.41
N LYS A 92 9.90 8.97 29.30
CA LYS A 92 10.04 10.34 28.82
C LYS A 92 9.22 10.47 27.55
N SER A 93 8.37 11.48 27.50
CA SER A 93 7.58 11.75 26.31
C SER A 93 7.29 13.21 26.11
N GLN A 94 7.07 13.59 24.85
CA GLN A 94 6.65 14.92 24.47
C GLN A 94 5.58 14.84 23.39
N PHE A 95 4.44 15.50 23.62
CA PHE A 95 3.43 15.69 22.59
C PHE A 95 3.93 16.70 21.55
N ILE A 96 3.92 16.29 20.29
CA ILE A 96 4.38 17.06 19.15
C ILE A 96 3.16 17.42 18.30
N PRO A 97 2.70 18.69 18.34
CA PRO A 97 1.60 19.13 17.49
C PRO A 97 2.00 19.07 16.01
N ASN A 98 1.13 18.55 15.16
CA ASN A 98 1.39 18.42 13.72
C ASN A 98 2.72 17.67 13.41
N ALA A 99 3.07 16.69 14.24
CA ALA A 99 4.25 15.83 14.08
C ALA A 99 4.37 15.21 12.69
N ARG A 100 3.25 14.85 12.06
CA ARG A 100 3.23 14.26 10.72
C ARG A 100 3.96 15.13 9.71
N ALA A 101 3.76 16.45 9.75
CA ALA A 101 4.46 17.37 8.86
C ALA A 101 5.97 17.43 9.13
N ILE A 102 6.42 17.16 10.36
CA ILE A 102 7.84 17.09 10.70
C ILE A 102 8.46 15.83 10.11
N VAL A 103 7.77 14.69 10.25
CA VAL A 103 8.19 13.40 9.69
C VAL A 103 8.23 13.48 8.17
N GLU A 104 7.14 13.91 7.54
CA GLU A 104 7.07 14.10 6.08
C GLU A 104 8.15 15.08 5.59
N ALA A 105 8.41 16.18 6.31
CA ALA A 105 9.45 17.14 5.91
C ALA A 105 10.88 16.58 6.02
N ASN A 106 11.09 15.55 6.85
CA ASN A 106 12.34 14.81 6.89
C ASN A 106 12.49 13.88 5.67
N ASP A 107 11.38 13.34 5.18
CA ASP A 107 11.34 12.51 3.96
C ASP A 107 11.52 13.33 2.68
N ILE A 108 11.29 14.64 2.72
CA ILE A 108 11.58 15.55 1.59
C ILE A 108 13.10 15.58 1.32
N THR A 109 13.47 15.22 0.10
CA THR A 109 14.85 15.26 -0.42
C THR A 109 15.40 16.69 -0.48
N ALA A 110 16.73 16.82 -0.62
CA ALA A 110 17.34 18.12 -0.88
C ALA A 110 16.84 18.70 -2.21
N GLY A 111 16.71 17.86 -3.24
CA GLY A 111 16.14 18.22 -4.54
C GLY A 111 14.72 18.77 -4.44
N GLU A 112 13.83 18.18 -3.64
CA GLU A 112 12.46 18.67 -3.48
C GLU A 112 12.40 20.04 -2.79
N ARG A 113 13.21 20.26 -1.75
CA ARG A 113 13.33 21.57 -1.09
C ARG A 113 13.82 22.64 -2.07
N GLN A 114 14.82 22.30 -2.88
CA GLN A 114 15.36 23.21 -3.88
C GLN A 114 14.34 23.48 -5.00
N LEU A 115 13.63 22.46 -5.48
CA LEU A 115 12.58 22.61 -6.49
C LEU A 115 11.45 23.52 -6.00
N HIS A 116 11.01 23.37 -4.75
CA HIS A 116 10.02 24.27 -4.14
C HIS A 116 10.51 25.72 -4.04
N ALA A 117 11.80 25.93 -3.70
CA ALA A 117 12.40 27.25 -3.66
C ALA A 117 12.43 27.90 -5.06
N GLU A 118 12.78 27.15 -6.10
CA GLU A 118 12.74 27.61 -7.49
C GLU A 118 11.33 27.96 -7.94
N LEU A 119 10.34 27.12 -7.64
CA LEU A 119 8.92 27.40 -7.92
C LEU A 119 8.44 28.69 -7.26
N ARG A 120 8.88 28.96 -6.02
CA ARG A 120 8.59 30.23 -5.34
C ARG A 120 9.23 31.41 -6.06
N GLY A 121 10.50 31.28 -6.46
CA GLY A 121 11.20 32.30 -7.22
C GLY A 121 10.54 32.60 -8.56
N ILE A 122 10.06 31.57 -9.28
CA ILE A 122 9.28 31.72 -10.51
C ILE A 122 8.01 32.54 -10.26
N ALA A 123 7.25 32.20 -9.21
CA ALA A 123 6.02 32.92 -8.86
C ALA A 123 6.28 34.40 -8.54
N GLU A 124 7.37 34.70 -7.81
CA GLU A 124 7.79 36.07 -7.51
C GLU A 124 8.15 36.86 -8.80
N ARG A 125 8.94 36.27 -9.71
CA ARG A 125 9.27 36.89 -11.00
C ARG A 125 8.05 37.15 -11.87
N ILE A 126 7.12 36.20 -11.94
CA ILE A 126 5.86 36.37 -12.69
C ILE A 126 5.03 37.50 -12.09
N ALA A 127 4.97 37.60 -10.76
CA ALA A 127 4.28 38.70 -10.09
C ALA A 127 4.91 40.06 -10.43
N GLU A 128 6.24 40.16 -10.49
CA GLU A 128 6.95 41.37 -10.92
C GLU A 128 6.61 41.75 -12.37
N LEU A 129 6.65 40.80 -13.30
CA LEU A 129 6.27 41.02 -14.70
C LEU A 129 4.79 41.39 -14.86
N ALA A 130 3.93 40.83 -14.02
CA ALA A 130 2.52 41.20 -14.00
C ALA A 130 2.34 42.69 -13.62
N HIS A 131 3.16 43.18 -12.68
CA HIS A 131 3.17 44.60 -12.31
C HIS A 131 3.71 45.53 -13.41
N THR A 132 4.48 45.02 -14.38
CA THR A 132 4.89 45.79 -15.57
C THR A 132 3.84 45.78 -16.70
N GLY A 133 2.68 45.17 -16.47
CA GLY A 133 1.57 45.13 -17.43
C GLY A 133 1.54 43.90 -18.33
N GLN A 134 2.47 42.95 -18.15
CA GLN A 134 2.40 41.64 -18.81
C GLN A 134 1.24 40.83 -18.22
N LYS A 135 0.48 40.14 -19.06
CA LYS A 135 -0.72 39.40 -18.63
C LYS A 135 -0.76 37.95 -19.07
N HIS A 136 0.15 37.57 -19.95
CA HIS A 136 0.19 36.26 -20.57
C HIS A 136 1.59 35.70 -20.35
N PHE A 137 1.63 34.51 -19.78
CA PHE A 137 2.84 33.78 -19.42
C PHE A 137 2.71 32.38 -19.99
N THR A 138 3.78 31.93 -20.63
CA THR A 138 3.94 30.62 -21.24
C THR A 138 4.72 29.69 -20.30
N PHE A 139 4.75 28.40 -20.61
CA PHE A 139 5.54 27.46 -19.82
C PHE A 139 7.03 27.77 -19.93
N GLU A 140 7.46 28.31 -21.07
CA GLU A 140 8.81 28.80 -21.32
C GLU A 140 9.15 30.07 -20.50
N ASP A 141 8.15 30.83 -20.04
CA ASP A 141 8.37 31.93 -19.08
C ASP A 141 8.51 31.41 -17.64
N MET A 142 8.07 30.16 -17.37
CA MET A 142 8.13 29.49 -16.07
C MET A 142 9.38 28.62 -15.92
N LEU A 143 9.67 27.80 -16.93
CA LEU A 143 10.95 27.13 -17.12
C LEU A 143 11.99 28.24 -17.32
N GLY A 144 12.89 28.45 -16.36
CA GLY A 144 14.08 29.28 -16.61
C GLY A 144 15.02 28.64 -17.65
N ASP A 145 16.33 28.84 -17.46
CA ASP A 145 17.36 28.10 -18.22
C ASP A 145 17.28 26.57 -18.00
N GLU A 146 18.10 25.80 -18.73
CA GLU A 146 18.24 24.33 -18.62
C GLU A 146 18.28 23.80 -17.17
N ASP A 147 18.72 24.64 -16.23
CA ASP A 147 18.84 24.39 -14.80
C ASP A 147 17.58 23.82 -14.13
N LEU A 148 16.37 24.29 -14.44
CA LEU A 148 15.15 23.75 -13.81
C LEU A 148 14.87 22.31 -14.26
N ARG A 149 15.15 22.01 -15.52
CA ARG A 149 15.01 20.65 -16.05
C ARG A 149 16.03 19.71 -15.40
N VAL A 150 17.28 20.14 -15.27
CA VAL A 150 18.31 19.38 -14.56
C VAL A 150 17.89 19.13 -13.11
N LEU A 151 17.39 20.18 -12.44
CA LEU A 151 16.92 20.06 -11.06
C LEU A 151 15.78 19.05 -10.93
N MET A 152 14.77 19.11 -11.80
CA MET A 152 13.66 18.13 -11.78
C MET A 152 14.15 16.69 -11.95
N ILE A 153 15.06 16.45 -12.90
CA ILE A 153 15.62 15.10 -13.15
C ILE A 153 16.36 14.60 -11.91
N ARG A 154 17.22 15.43 -11.33
CA ARG A 154 17.97 15.08 -10.11
C ARG A 154 17.05 14.81 -8.93
N THR A 155 16.05 15.68 -8.72
CA THR A 155 15.06 15.49 -7.65
C THR A 155 14.33 14.16 -7.79
N VAL A 156 13.87 13.82 -8.99
CA VAL A 156 13.21 12.53 -9.23
C VAL A 156 14.17 11.36 -9.01
N ALA A 157 15.42 11.46 -9.49
CA ALA A 157 16.41 10.42 -9.25
C ALA A 157 16.71 10.22 -7.76
N GLU A 158 16.85 11.31 -6.98
CA GLU A 158 17.02 11.25 -5.51
C GLU A 158 15.82 10.59 -4.81
N MET A 159 14.60 10.88 -5.26
CA MET A 159 13.39 10.24 -4.72
C MET A 159 13.32 8.75 -5.07
N LEU A 160 13.70 8.38 -6.29
CA LEU A 160 13.73 6.97 -6.73
C LEU A 160 14.82 6.18 -6.00
N ASP A 161 15.98 6.79 -5.72
CA ASP A 161 17.08 6.13 -4.99
C ASP A 161 16.70 5.76 -3.54
N ARG A 162 15.70 6.43 -2.97
CA ARG A 162 15.15 6.12 -1.64
C ARG A 162 14.11 5.00 -1.64
N ARG A 163 13.69 4.51 -2.81
CA ARG A 163 12.70 3.43 -2.90
C ARG A 163 13.35 2.08 -2.68
N GLU A 164 12.89 1.36 -1.67
CA GLU A 164 13.45 0.04 -1.35
C GLU A 164 13.11 -1.03 -2.40
N ASP A 165 12.06 -0.87 -3.21
CA ASP A 165 11.68 -1.83 -4.25
C ASP A 165 12.54 -1.73 -5.53
N LEU A 166 13.42 -0.73 -5.62
CA LEU A 166 14.31 -0.53 -6.76
C LEU A 166 15.72 -1.07 -6.47
N ALA A 167 16.34 -1.67 -7.48
CA ALA A 167 17.70 -2.21 -7.39
C ALA A 167 18.76 -1.16 -7.73
N GLU A 168 18.50 -0.30 -8.72
CA GLU A 168 19.47 0.71 -9.14
C GLU A 168 18.82 1.88 -9.88
N VAL A 169 19.28 3.10 -9.59
CA VAL A 169 18.98 4.32 -10.36
C VAL A 169 20.30 4.87 -10.92
N ARG A 170 20.42 4.96 -12.24
CA ARG A 170 21.59 5.57 -12.91
C ARG A 170 21.20 6.84 -13.64
N ASP A 171 21.77 7.96 -13.20
CA ASP A 171 21.67 9.25 -13.90
C ASP A 171 22.60 9.27 -15.12
N HIS A 172 22.04 9.52 -16.30
CA HIS A 172 22.76 9.63 -17.57
C HIS A 172 22.57 11.02 -18.19
N TYR A 173 22.18 12.03 -17.41
CA TYR A 173 21.83 13.32 -17.96
C TYR A 173 23.02 13.99 -18.65
N LEU A 174 22.96 14.02 -19.98
CA LEU A 174 23.96 14.62 -20.87
C LEU A 174 23.37 15.77 -21.70
N GLY A 175 22.10 16.13 -21.49
CA GLY A 175 21.39 17.15 -22.27
C GLY A 175 21.11 16.75 -23.73
N ILE A 176 21.27 15.47 -24.08
CA ILE A 176 21.13 14.98 -25.46
C ILE A 176 19.68 14.60 -25.74
N ARG A 177 19.06 15.28 -26.70
CA ARG A 177 17.67 15.04 -27.09
C ARG A 177 17.46 13.60 -27.59
N GLY A 178 16.48 12.91 -27.00
CA GLY A 178 16.08 11.55 -27.41
C GLY A 178 16.85 10.42 -26.71
N GLN A 179 17.84 10.76 -25.88
CA GLN A 179 18.46 9.81 -24.96
C GLN A 179 17.70 9.82 -23.63
N ALA A 180 17.65 8.67 -22.95
CA ALA A 180 17.08 8.59 -21.61
C ALA A 180 17.95 9.40 -20.63
N ASP A 181 17.32 10.28 -19.87
CA ASP A 181 18.00 11.14 -18.89
C ASP A 181 18.46 10.32 -17.65
N PHE A 182 17.79 9.21 -17.33
CA PHE A 182 18.24 8.22 -16.34
C PHE A 182 17.66 6.83 -16.66
N THR A 183 18.19 5.78 -16.04
CA THR A 183 17.66 4.41 -16.10
C THR A 183 17.40 3.87 -14.71
N VAL A 184 16.29 3.15 -14.56
CA VAL A 184 15.89 2.52 -13.30
C VAL A 184 15.80 1.01 -13.51
N THR A 185 16.33 0.25 -12.56
CA THR A 185 16.20 -1.21 -12.50
C THR A 185 15.42 -1.55 -11.24
N ALA A 186 14.30 -2.28 -11.37
CA ALA A 186 13.55 -2.79 -10.24
C ALA A 186 14.28 -3.98 -9.59
N LYS A 187 14.02 -4.25 -8.31
CA LYS A 187 14.41 -5.54 -7.71
C LYS A 187 13.72 -6.69 -8.46
N PRO A 188 14.35 -7.87 -8.54
CA PRO A 188 13.65 -9.06 -9.01
C PRO A 188 12.41 -9.28 -8.14
N ALA A 189 11.31 -9.67 -8.78
CA ALA A 189 10.07 -9.99 -8.09
C ALA A 189 9.77 -11.48 -8.27
N GLN A 190 9.28 -12.11 -7.21
CA GLN A 190 8.78 -13.48 -7.20
C GLN A 190 7.26 -13.46 -7.32
N GLU A 191 6.72 -14.41 -8.08
CA GLU A 191 5.27 -14.61 -8.16
C GLU A 191 4.75 -15.35 -6.93
N MET A 192 3.65 -14.84 -6.37
CA MET A 192 2.91 -15.41 -5.27
C MET A 192 1.43 -15.44 -5.61
N LYS A 193 0.75 -16.57 -5.41
CA LYS A 193 -0.68 -16.72 -5.68
C LYS A 193 -1.46 -16.97 -4.41
N LEU A 194 -2.58 -16.26 -4.25
CA LEU A 194 -3.55 -16.49 -3.18
C LEU A 194 -4.82 -17.09 -3.81
N TYR A 195 -5.15 -18.32 -3.43
CA TYR A 195 -6.32 -19.04 -3.91
C TYR A 195 -7.49 -18.89 -2.94
N CYS A 196 -8.69 -18.68 -3.45
CA CYS A 196 -9.92 -18.71 -2.66
C CYS A 196 -11.04 -19.51 -3.36
N PRO A 197 -11.95 -20.14 -2.61
CA PRO A 197 -13.13 -20.78 -3.17
C PRO A 197 -14.06 -19.75 -3.85
N LEU A 198 -14.68 -20.16 -4.96
CA LEU A 198 -15.70 -19.38 -5.66
C LEU A 198 -17.10 -19.91 -5.35
N GLU A 199 -18.09 -19.02 -5.40
CA GLU A 199 -19.51 -19.40 -5.53
C GLU A 199 -20.01 -18.89 -6.89
N ILE A 200 -20.52 -19.82 -7.71
CA ILE A 200 -20.96 -19.52 -9.07
C ILE A 200 -22.45 -19.81 -9.14
N GLN A 201 -23.21 -18.83 -9.61
CA GLN A 201 -24.66 -18.88 -9.63
C GLN A 201 -25.18 -18.63 -11.05
N THR A 202 -26.24 -19.33 -11.44
CA THR A 202 -26.98 -19.06 -12.68
C THR A 202 -28.42 -18.69 -12.35
N GLU A 203 -29.02 -17.86 -13.21
CA GLU A 203 -30.46 -17.62 -13.14
C GLU A 203 -31.21 -18.93 -13.42
N PRO A 204 -32.29 -19.22 -12.67
CA PRO A 204 -33.13 -20.38 -12.94
C PRO A 204 -33.81 -20.26 -14.31
N GLN A 205 -33.86 -21.38 -15.05
CA GLN A 205 -34.64 -21.48 -16.28
C GLN A 205 -36.09 -21.81 -15.94
N TYR A 206 -36.98 -20.82 -16.01
CA TYR A 206 -38.41 -21.06 -15.79
C TYR A 206 -39.14 -21.49 -17.06
N ASP A 207 -40.05 -22.44 -16.92
CA ASP A 207 -41.17 -22.61 -17.83
C ASP A 207 -42.26 -21.56 -17.50
N GLU A 208 -43.00 -21.09 -18.51
CA GLU A 208 -43.94 -19.93 -18.46
C GLU A 208 -45.07 -20.01 -17.38
N ASP A 209 -45.17 -21.11 -16.61
CA ASP A 209 -46.27 -21.44 -15.71
C ASP A 209 -45.90 -21.55 -14.20
N GLU A 210 -44.65 -21.25 -13.79
CA GLU A 210 -44.23 -21.30 -12.36
C GLU A 210 -44.04 -19.91 -11.72
N ASP A 211 -44.46 -19.76 -10.46
CA ASP A 211 -44.33 -18.53 -9.67
C ASP A 211 -42.85 -18.12 -9.53
N PHE A 212 -42.53 -16.83 -9.68
CA PHE A 212 -41.18 -16.26 -9.49
C PHE A 212 -40.62 -16.63 -8.10
N ILE A 213 -39.67 -17.57 -8.04
CA ILE A 213 -38.90 -17.89 -6.84
C ILE A 213 -37.46 -17.45 -7.12
N ASP A 214 -37.01 -16.30 -6.61
CA ASP A 214 -35.67 -15.72 -6.80
C ASP A 214 -34.52 -16.56 -6.20
N ASP A 215 -34.47 -17.85 -6.53
CA ASP A 215 -33.50 -18.83 -6.08
C ASP A 215 -32.54 -19.09 -7.23
N TYR A 216 -31.41 -18.37 -7.21
CA TYR A 216 -30.27 -18.66 -8.06
C TYR A 216 -29.79 -20.11 -7.83
N GLU A 217 -29.49 -20.83 -8.92
CA GLU A 217 -28.92 -22.18 -8.81
C GLU A 217 -27.40 -22.10 -8.69
N VAL A 218 -26.85 -22.74 -7.66
CA VAL A 218 -25.40 -22.81 -7.45
C VAL A 218 -24.79 -23.88 -8.36
N ILE A 219 -23.88 -23.47 -9.24
CA ILE A 219 -23.13 -24.35 -10.12
C ILE A 219 -21.91 -24.87 -9.34
N PRO A 220 -21.71 -26.19 -9.21
CA PRO A 220 -20.50 -26.72 -8.59
C PRO A 220 -19.24 -26.26 -9.35
N SER A 221 -18.22 -25.81 -8.63
CA SER A 221 -16.98 -25.28 -9.22
C SER A 221 -16.30 -26.24 -10.19
N SER A 222 -16.43 -27.56 -9.97
CA SER A 222 -15.93 -28.59 -10.87
C SER A 222 -16.63 -28.62 -12.24
N CYS A 223 -17.88 -28.16 -12.31
CA CYS A 223 -18.64 -28.08 -13.55
C CYS A 223 -18.36 -26.79 -14.32
N ALA A 224 -17.93 -25.73 -13.63
CA ALA A 224 -17.68 -24.41 -14.21
C ALA A 224 -16.27 -24.22 -14.79
N CYS A 225 -15.42 -25.26 -14.77
CA CYS A 225 -14.05 -25.18 -15.30
C CYS A 225 -13.98 -24.71 -16.77
N GLY A 226 -14.99 -25.01 -17.58
CA GLY A 226 -15.09 -24.56 -18.97
C GLY A 226 -15.41 -23.07 -19.15
N CYS A 227 -15.66 -22.33 -18.07
CA CYS A 227 -15.99 -20.89 -18.09
C CYS A 227 -14.79 -20.00 -17.72
N GLU A 228 -13.61 -20.57 -17.52
CA GLU A 228 -12.40 -19.86 -17.08
C GLU A 228 -12.09 -18.65 -17.98
N ASP A 229 -12.12 -18.82 -19.31
CA ASP A 229 -11.79 -17.77 -20.28
C ASP A 229 -12.82 -16.62 -20.26
N GLU A 230 -14.12 -16.93 -20.20
CA GLU A 230 -15.18 -15.92 -20.16
C GLU A 230 -15.13 -15.12 -18.86
N ILE A 231 -14.88 -15.78 -17.73
CA ILE A 231 -14.77 -15.14 -16.42
C ILE A 231 -13.53 -14.24 -16.38
N ASN A 232 -12.36 -14.74 -16.80
CA ASN A 232 -11.14 -13.93 -16.86
C ASN A 232 -11.29 -12.75 -17.83
N THR A 233 -11.99 -12.93 -18.95
CA THR A 233 -12.33 -11.83 -19.87
C THR A 233 -13.24 -10.80 -19.20
N ALA A 234 -14.21 -11.23 -18.40
CA ALA A 234 -15.09 -10.33 -17.66
C ALA A 234 -14.33 -9.55 -16.59
N ILE A 235 -13.41 -10.19 -15.87
CA ILE A 235 -12.52 -9.56 -14.88
C ILE A 235 -11.66 -8.48 -15.56
N GLN A 236 -11.00 -8.80 -16.67
CA GLN A 236 -10.17 -7.84 -17.41
C GLN A 236 -10.97 -6.62 -17.92
N LYS A 237 -12.23 -6.82 -18.33
CA LYS A 237 -13.12 -5.73 -18.74
C LYS A 237 -13.63 -4.90 -17.56
N TYR A 238 -13.65 -5.49 -16.36
CA TYR A 238 -14.04 -4.79 -15.14
C TYR A 238 -12.92 -3.92 -14.61
N SER A 239 -11.65 -4.29 -14.86
CA SER A 239 -10.50 -3.52 -14.40
C SER A 239 -10.49 -2.06 -14.88
N GLU A 240 -10.04 -1.18 -13.99
CA GLU A 240 -9.96 0.25 -14.24
C GLU A 240 -8.57 0.66 -14.82
N PRO A 241 -8.47 1.77 -15.57
CA PRO A 241 -7.21 2.20 -16.18
C PRO A 241 -6.06 2.43 -15.18
N GLU A 242 -6.38 2.82 -13.95
CA GLU A 242 -5.41 3.03 -12.87
C GLU A 242 -4.80 1.73 -12.34
N GLU A 243 -5.54 0.62 -12.40
CA GLU A 243 -5.11 -0.71 -11.95
C GLU A 243 -4.09 -1.35 -12.91
N LYS A 244 -3.88 -0.78 -14.10
CA LYS A 244 -3.08 -1.38 -15.18
C LYS A 244 -1.72 -1.94 -14.76
N HIS A 245 -1.04 -1.28 -13.82
CA HIS A 245 0.34 -1.62 -13.45
C HIS A 245 0.46 -2.30 -12.08
N ARG A 246 -0.46 -2.02 -11.15
CA ARG A 246 -0.41 -2.53 -9.76
C ARG A 246 -1.60 -3.42 -9.39
N GLY A 247 -2.59 -3.56 -10.27
CA GLY A 247 -3.86 -4.20 -9.96
C GLY A 247 -4.53 -3.53 -8.76
N LEU A 248 -5.08 -4.34 -7.88
CA LEU A 248 -5.78 -3.88 -6.67
C LEU A 248 -4.85 -3.20 -5.64
N MET A 249 -3.53 -3.30 -5.79
CA MET A 249 -2.58 -2.58 -4.93
C MET A 249 -2.66 -1.06 -5.07
N VAL A 250 -3.36 -0.53 -6.09
CA VAL A 250 -3.70 0.90 -6.17
C VAL A 250 -4.56 1.34 -4.97
N TYR A 251 -5.33 0.42 -4.39
CA TYR A 251 -6.24 0.68 -3.27
C TYR A 251 -5.67 0.26 -1.90
N TYR A 252 -4.43 -0.25 -1.86
CA TYR A 252 -3.78 -0.65 -0.62
C TYR A 252 -3.28 0.56 0.18
N ASP A 253 -3.19 0.44 1.51
CA ASP A 253 -2.67 1.52 2.37
C ASP A 253 -1.21 1.86 1.99
N ALA A 254 -1.01 3.07 1.48
CA ALA A 254 0.29 3.55 1.02
C ALA A 254 1.36 3.57 2.12
N ASN A 255 0.96 3.60 3.39
CA ASN A 255 1.87 3.66 4.54
C ASN A 255 2.21 2.29 5.13
N SER A 256 1.61 1.20 4.63
CA SER A 256 1.91 -0.14 5.11
C SER A 256 3.21 -0.66 4.48
N PRO A 257 4.11 -1.28 5.24
CA PRO A 257 5.29 -1.96 4.70
C PRO A 257 4.97 -3.03 3.64
N VAL A 258 3.75 -3.59 3.68
CA VAL A 258 3.27 -4.54 2.66
C VAL A 258 3.19 -3.88 1.28
N ASN A 259 2.82 -2.60 1.21
CA ASN A 259 2.71 -1.86 -0.05
C ASN A 259 4.06 -1.66 -0.75
N GLU A 260 5.16 -1.67 0.00
CA GLU A 260 6.52 -1.57 -0.55
C GLU A 260 7.02 -2.93 -1.08
N LYS A 261 6.57 -4.03 -0.49
CA LYS A 261 6.96 -5.40 -0.86
C LYS A 261 6.10 -5.99 -1.96
N VAL A 262 4.80 -5.68 -1.99
CA VAL A 262 3.85 -6.19 -2.99
C VAL A 262 3.71 -5.19 -4.14
N VAL A 263 4.34 -5.50 -5.27
CA VAL A 263 4.41 -4.63 -6.45
C VAL A 263 3.03 -4.53 -7.12
N SER A 264 2.37 -5.68 -7.30
CA SER A 264 1.06 -5.78 -7.95
C SER A 264 0.24 -6.95 -7.43
N ALA A 265 -1.09 -6.86 -7.53
CA ALA A 265 -2.01 -7.93 -7.19
C ALA A 265 -3.22 -7.93 -8.14
N PHE A 266 -3.36 -8.98 -8.96
CA PHE A 266 -4.39 -9.07 -10.00
C PHE A 266 -5.36 -10.24 -9.73
N PRO A 267 -6.68 -9.98 -9.61
CA PRO A 267 -7.66 -11.04 -9.47
C PRO A 267 -7.88 -11.75 -10.81
N SER A 268 -8.17 -13.05 -10.74
CA SER A 268 -8.44 -13.95 -11.87
C SER A 268 -9.11 -15.23 -11.36
N VAL A 269 -9.44 -16.14 -12.26
CA VAL A 269 -9.85 -17.51 -11.92
C VAL A 269 -8.95 -18.52 -12.65
N GLU A 270 -8.70 -19.67 -12.03
CA GLU A 270 -7.91 -20.77 -12.61
C GLU A 270 -8.53 -22.12 -12.26
N VAL A 271 -8.30 -23.14 -13.08
CA VAL A 271 -8.68 -24.53 -12.75
C VAL A 271 -7.56 -25.21 -11.95
N ARG A 272 -7.86 -25.57 -10.69
CA ARG A 272 -6.93 -26.26 -9.78
C ARG A 272 -7.57 -27.52 -9.22
N ASN A 273 -6.92 -28.66 -9.37
CA ASN A 273 -7.43 -29.97 -8.94
C ASN A 273 -8.84 -30.32 -9.48
N GLY A 274 -9.18 -29.82 -10.68
CA GLY A 274 -10.48 -30.05 -11.31
C GLY A 274 -11.61 -29.18 -10.77
N GLU A 275 -11.31 -28.13 -10.02
CA GLU A 275 -12.25 -27.11 -9.56
C GLU A 275 -11.82 -25.73 -10.06
N LEU A 276 -12.79 -24.90 -10.46
CA LEU A 276 -12.53 -23.49 -10.73
C LEU A 276 -12.40 -22.73 -9.40
N VAL A 277 -11.28 -22.04 -9.21
CA VAL A 277 -10.95 -21.28 -8.00
C VAL A 277 -10.61 -19.83 -8.33
N GLY A 278 -10.82 -18.93 -7.38
CA GLY A 278 -10.40 -17.54 -7.47
C GLY A 278 -8.91 -17.45 -7.15
N VAL A 279 -8.19 -16.61 -7.89
CA VAL A 279 -6.75 -16.43 -7.75
C VAL A 279 -6.41 -14.95 -7.72
N LEU A 280 -5.67 -14.53 -6.70
CA LEU A 280 -4.99 -13.24 -6.68
C LEU A 280 -3.50 -13.47 -6.97
N THR A 281 -3.08 -13.13 -8.19
CA THR A 281 -1.70 -13.26 -8.64
C THR A 281 -0.91 -12.00 -8.26
N CYS A 282 0.08 -12.17 -7.41
CA CYS A 282 0.88 -11.12 -6.83
C CYS A 282 2.34 -11.19 -7.29
N GLN A 283 2.99 -10.03 -7.38
CA GLN A 283 4.44 -9.93 -7.59
C GLN A 283 5.05 -9.29 -6.34
N ILE A 284 5.96 -10.00 -5.67
CA ILE A 284 6.59 -9.54 -4.43
C ILE A 284 8.11 -9.39 -4.61
N THR A 285 8.69 -8.31 -4.11
CA THR A 285 10.15 -8.10 -4.17
C THR A 285 10.91 -8.82 -3.06
N GLU A 286 10.23 -9.09 -1.94
CA GLU A 286 10.78 -9.74 -0.76
C GLU A 286 9.71 -10.58 -0.06
N PRO A 287 10.07 -11.65 0.66
CA PRO A 287 9.12 -12.44 1.44
C PRO A 287 8.40 -11.59 2.50
N LEU A 288 7.07 -11.74 2.56
CA LEU A 288 6.27 -11.14 3.64
C LEU A 288 6.49 -11.91 4.94
N THR A 289 6.61 -11.19 6.06
CA THR A 289 6.58 -11.78 7.40
C THR A 289 5.20 -12.36 7.71
N ASP A 290 5.10 -13.23 8.73
CA ASP A 290 3.82 -13.82 9.13
C ASP A 290 2.74 -12.78 9.47
N SER A 291 3.13 -11.63 10.02
CA SER A 291 2.19 -10.54 10.34
C SER A 291 1.72 -9.82 9.08
N GLU A 292 2.65 -9.49 8.19
CA GLU A 292 2.37 -8.86 6.89
C GLU A 292 1.52 -9.76 6.00
N MET A 293 1.80 -11.07 5.95
CA MET A 293 1.00 -12.04 5.21
C MET A 293 -0.44 -12.11 5.75
N LYS A 294 -0.63 -12.09 7.07
CA LYS A 294 -1.98 -12.08 7.67
C LYS A 294 -2.72 -10.78 7.39
N GLU A 295 -2.04 -9.64 7.45
CA GLU A 295 -2.59 -8.34 7.05
C GLU A 295 -3.04 -8.38 5.58
N PHE A 296 -2.17 -8.85 4.69
CA PHE A 296 -2.44 -8.93 3.26
C PHE A 296 -3.59 -9.88 2.93
N CYS A 297 -3.65 -11.05 3.58
CA CYS A 297 -4.77 -11.99 3.42
C CYS A 297 -6.09 -11.40 3.92
N ARG A 298 -6.10 -10.67 5.04
CA ARG A 298 -7.30 -9.97 5.55
C ARG A 298 -7.77 -8.89 4.58
N TRP A 299 -6.82 -8.16 4.01
CA TRP A 299 -7.15 -7.17 2.99
C TRP A 299 -7.76 -7.84 1.76
N TRP A 300 -7.16 -8.93 1.26
CA TRP A 300 -7.72 -9.67 0.13
C TRP A 300 -9.12 -10.23 0.43
N GLU A 301 -9.33 -10.81 1.61
CA GLU A 301 -10.66 -11.26 2.06
C GLU A 301 -11.67 -10.12 2.04
N GLY A 302 -11.33 -8.94 2.56
CA GLY A 302 -12.17 -7.74 2.45
C GLY A 302 -12.48 -7.38 1.00
N GLN A 303 -11.47 -7.37 0.12
CA GLN A 303 -11.70 -7.15 -1.31
C GLN A 303 -12.65 -8.19 -1.93
N CYS A 304 -12.64 -9.44 -1.47
CA CYS A 304 -13.56 -10.48 -1.91
C CYS A 304 -14.97 -10.36 -1.31
N SER A 305 -15.12 -9.82 -0.10
CA SER A 305 -16.42 -9.76 0.59
C SER A 305 -17.20 -8.47 0.33
N ASP A 306 -16.56 -7.31 0.48
CA ASP A 306 -17.20 -5.99 0.51
C ASP A 306 -16.43 -4.92 -0.29
N GLY A 307 -15.34 -5.32 -0.95
CA GLY A 307 -14.56 -4.45 -1.83
C GLY A 307 -14.81 -4.73 -3.31
N TRP A 308 -13.73 -5.03 -4.03
CA TRP A 308 -13.74 -5.27 -5.48
C TRP A 308 -14.80 -6.29 -5.94
N SER A 309 -14.92 -7.43 -5.25
CA SER A 309 -15.84 -8.50 -5.68
C SER A 309 -17.30 -8.15 -5.49
N GLU A 310 -17.66 -7.27 -4.54
CA GLU A 310 -19.07 -6.87 -4.31
C GLU A 310 -19.66 -6.21 -5.56
N GLY A 311 -18.86 -5.38 -6.25
CA GLY A 311 -19.24 -4.76 -7.51
C GLY A 311 -19.15 -5.72 -8.71
N PHE A 312 -18.22 -6.68 -8.66
CA PHE A 312 -18.04 -7.66 -9.74
C PHE A 312 -19.16 -8.71 -9.76
N GLU A 313 -19.58 -9.22 -8.61
CA GLU A 313 -20.55 -10.32 -8.53
C GLU A 313 -21.94 -9.98 -9.05
N GLN A 314 -22.27 -8.70 -9.16
CA GLN A 314 -23.53 -8.22 -9.73
C GLN A 314 -23.52 -8.17 -11.27
N ARG A 315 -22.40 -8.53 -11.91
CA ARG A 315 -22.24 -8.45 -13.36
C ARG A 315 -22.55 -9.79 -14.02
N GLU A 316 -23.48 -9.73 -14.97
CA GLU A 316 -23.80 -10.86 -15.84
C GLU A 316 -22.58 -11.27 -16.69
N ILE A 317 -22.20 -12.54 -16.61
CA ILE A 317 -21.21 -13.15 -17.49
C ILE A 317 -21.95 -14.15 -18.38
N LYS A 318 -21.93 -13.91 -19.70
CA LYS A 318 -22.53 -14.84 -20.67
C LYS A 318 -21.52 -15.95 -20.98
N THR A 319 -21.93 -17.19 -20.79
CA THR A 319 -21.17 -18.40 -21.04
C THR A 319 -21.94 -19.32 -21.97
N ASP A 320 -21.22 -20.09 -22.78
CA ASP A 320 -21.85 -21.04 -23.70
C ASP A 320 -22.49 -22.23 -22.97
N ALA A 321 -21.95 -22.61 -21.80
CA ALA A 321 -22.37 -23.80 -21.06
C ALA A 321 -23.58 -23.57 -20.15
N PHE A 322 -23.66 -22.41 -19.48
CA PHE A 322 -24.65 -22.15 -18.43
C PHE A 322 -25.53 -20.93 -18.72
N GLY A 323 -25.35 -20.26 -19.86
CA GLY A 323 -26.08 -19.02 -20.15
C GLY A 323 -25.52 -17.87 -19.31
N THR A 324 -26.32 -17.27 -18.44
CA THR A 324 -25.89 -16.14 -17.59
C THR A 324 -25.43 -16.65 -16.24
N ILE A 325 -24.16 -16.40 -15.90
CA ILE A 325 -23.63 -16.69 -14.57
C ILE A 325 -23.19 -15.42 -13.84
N TYR A 326 -23.13 -15.54 -12.51
CA TYR A 326 -22.60 -14.57 -11.56
C TYR A 326 -21.54 -15.28 -10.71
N VAL A 327 -20.40 -14.62 -10.48
CA VAL A 327 -19.25 -15.23 -9.79
C VAL A 327 -18.93 -14.41 -8.56
N ARG A 328 -18.94 -15.06 -7.39
CA ARG A 328 -18.52 -14.48 -6.10
C ARG A 328 -17.18 -15.08 -5.67
N PHE A 329 -16.27 -14.22 -5.25
CA PHE A 329 -14.96 -14.64 -4.70
C PHE A 329 -15.01 -14.95 -3.20
N TRP A 330 -16.15 -14.70 -2.55
CA TRP A 330 -16.37 -14.91 -1.13
C TRP A 330 -17.71 -15.58 -0.85
N ASN A 331 -17.78 -16.37 0.22
CA ASN A 331 -19.03 -16.83 0.80
C ASN A 331 -18.89 -16.97 2.32
N SER A 332 -20.02 -17.03 3.03
CA SER A 332 -20.07 -17.05 4.51
C SER A 332 -19.79 -18.42 5.14
N SER A 333 -19.31 -19.41 4.36
CA SER A 333 -19.03 -20.75 4.85
C SER A 333 -17.79 -20.78 5.75
N ASP A 334 -17.85 -21.54 6.83
CA ASP A 334 -16.70 -21.81 7.71
C ASP A 334 -15.53 -22.52 6.99
N SER A 335 -15.77 -23.02 5.78
CA SER A 335 -14.74 -23.66 4.93
C SER A 335 -14.05 -22.71 3.96
N TRP A 336 -14.49 -21.45 3.86
CA TRP A 336 -13.84 -20.46 3.01
C TRP A 336 -12.52 -20.02 3.67
N GLN A 337 -11.41 -20.28 2.97
CA GLN A 337 -10.08 -19.96 3.45
C GLN A 337 -9.17 -19.64 2.27
N ILE A 338 -8.22 -18.73 2.49
CA ILE A 338 -7.20 -18.40 1.50
C ILE A 338 -6.06 -19.40 1.62
N GLU A 339 -5.65 -19.98 0.50
CA GLU A 339 -4.41 -20.76 0.39
C GLU A 339 -3.35 -19.94 -0.33
N VAL A 340 -2.13 -19.90 0.21
CA VAL A 340 -1.01 -19.16 -0.38
C VAL A 340 -0.05 -20.15 -1.05
N GLU A 341 0.41 -19.83 -2.25
CA GLU A 341 1.43 -20.59 -2.99
C GLU A 341 2.50 -19.63 -3.52
N MET A 342 3.76 -20.00 -3.30
CA MET A 342 4.92 -19.30 -3.86
C MET A 342 5.35 -20.03 -5.12
N MET A 343 5.58 -19.30 -6.21
CA MET A 343 6.03 -19.90 -7.46
C MET A 343 7.57 -19.89 -7.49
N ASP A 344 8.18 -21.05 -7.74
CA ASP A 344 9.63 -21.18 -7.90
C ASP A 344 10.05 -20.88 -9.35
N GLU A 345 11.20 -20.22 -9.53
CA GLU A 345 11.75 -19.78 -10.83
C GLU A 345 12.18 -20.95 -11.77
N THR A 346 11.99 -22.22 -11.39
CA THR A 346 12.64 -23.37 -12.06
C THR A 346 11.81 -24.16 -13.09
N ASN A 347 10.60 -23.74 -13.45
CA ASN A 347 9.75 -24.56 -14.33
C ASN A 347 9.78 -24.21 -15.84
N ASP A 348 10.65 -23.30 -16.29
CA ASP A 348 10.80 -22.95 -17.73
C ASP A 348 11.91 -23.74 -18.45
N ILE A 349 12.20 -24.98 -18.04
CA ILE A 349 12.99 -25.91 -18.85
C ILE A 349 12.04 -26.98 -19.41
N GLU A 350 11.79 -26.87 -20.72
CA GLU A 350 11.08 -27.87 -21.52
C GLU A 350 11.54 -29.29 -21.17
N GLU A 351 10.56 -30.19 -21.04
CA GLU A 351 10.73 -31.61 -20.76
C GLU A 351 11.82 -32.28 -21.62
N GLU A 352 12.98 -32.57 -21.03
CA GLU A 352 13.73 -33.79 -21.36
C GLU A 352 14.10 -34.54 -20.07
N GLU A 353 13.70 -35.81 -20.06
CA GLU A 353 13.74 -36.78 -18.97
C GLU A 353 14.98 -36.69 -18.04
N SER A 354 14.74 -36.52 -16.73
CA SER A 354 15.33 -37.42 -15.72
C SER A 354 14.63 -37.28 -14.37
N LEU A 355 14.31 -38.43 -13.78
CA LEU A 355 13.78 -38.58 -12.43
C LEU A 355 14.78 -38.05 -11.40
N ASP A 356 14.45 -36.96 -10.71
CA ASP A 356 14.95 -36.71 -9.37
C ASP A 356 13.82 -36.17 -8.47
N MET A 357 13.59 -36.88 -7.36
CA MET A 357 12.56 -36.59 -6.37
C MET A 357 13.14 -35.59 -5.36
N GLY A 358 13.20 -34.32 -5.74
CA GLY A 358 13.54 -33.20 -4.87
C GLY A 358 12.30 -32.42 -4.47
N GLY A 359 12.06 -32.24 -3.17
CA GLY A 359 10.76 -31.84 -2.61
C GLY A 359 10.31 -30.42 -2.96
N ILE A 360 9.04 -30.32 -3.36
CA ILE A 360 8.25 -29.08 -3.38
C ILE A 360 8.11 -28.59 -1.93
N SER A 361 8.54 -27.38 -1.64
CA SER A 361 8.31 -26.72 -0.35
C SER A 361 6.98 -25.97 -0.37
N MET A 362 5.87 -26.68 -0.17
CA MET A 362 4.59 -26.02 0.14
C MET A 362 4.64 -25.47 1.57
N GLN A 363 4.75 -24.16 1.73
CA GLN A 363 4.37 -23.51 2.99
C GLN A 363 2.86 -23.33 3.01
N ARG A 364 2.16 -24.27 3.65
CA ARG A 364 0.72 -24.18 3.89
C ARG A 364 0.47 -23.17 5.02
N VAL A 365 0.45 -21.89 4.70
CA VAL A 365 -0.04 -20.86 5.63
C VAL A 365 -1.57 -20.90 5.58
N ILE A 366 -2.19 -21.62 6.52
CA ILE A 366 -3.64 -21.63 6.68
C ILE A 366 -4.01 -20.36 7.44
N CYS A 367 -4.47 -19.33 6.72
CA CYS A 367 -5.09 -18.16 7.33
C CYS A 367 -6.54 -18.49 7.71
N SER A 368 -6.74 -19.21 8.81
CA SER A 368 -8.07 -19.38 9.40
C SER A 368 -8.43 -18.13 10.21
N ILE A 369 -9.38 -17.33 9.72
CA ILE A 369 -9.94 -16.21 10.47
C ILE A 369 -11.31 -16.66 10.99
N SER A 370 -11.38 -16.96 12.29
CA SER A 370 -12.66 -17.22 12.93
C SER A 370 -13.51 -15.95 12.85
N ALA A 371 -14.61 -16.00 12.11
CA ALA A 371 -15.61 -14.95 12.12
C ALA A 371 -16.11 -14.74 13.56
N SER A 372 -15.60 -13.71 14.25
CA SER A 372 -16.19 -13.26 15.50
C SER A 372 -17.48 -12.55 15.15
N THR A 373 -18.59 -13.27 15.30
CA THR A 373 -19.96 -12.75 15.18
C THR A 373 -20.11 -11.51 16.06
N ARG A 374 -20.69 -10.43 15.50
CA ARG A 374 -21.08 -9.22 16.23
C ARG A 374 -22.12 -9.50 17.32
#